data_AF-A0A6P8HM67-F1
#
_entry.id   AF-A0A6P8HM67-F1
#
_cell.length_a   1.000
_cell.length_b   1.000
_cell.length_c   1.000
_cell.angle_alpha   90.00
_cell.angle_beta   90.00
_cell.angle_gamma   90.00
#
_symmetry.space_group_name_H-M   'P 1'
#
loop_
_entity.id
_entity.type
_entity.pdbx_description
1 polymer ?
#
loop_
_entity_poly.entity_id
_entity_poly.type
_entity_poly.pdbx_seq_one_letter_code
_entity_poly.pdbx_strand_id
1 'polypeptide(L)'
;MRREGLNDSIGKILSHPGAMDHPDVREFLSLDNPKNSAQANDEDPGTDDTGDAAGSGKDIDKMDLGESHNPKAKPSDFLFLKVIGKGSFGKVFLAKNKQEEKFYAIKVLNKSAIRKRNEAKHIMAERNVLVQNVTHPFLVGLHYSFQTKDKLYFVLDYVNGGELFFHLQRERYFPESRARFYAAEIASAIGHMHSLKIIYRDLKPENILLDSKGHIVLTDFGLCKEGIDRKGTTSTFCGTPEYLAPEVLRKQEYDKSVDWWCLGAVLYEMMYGLPPFYSRDTAEMYDNILHKPLRLRTNISQSARTILEGLLQKDKTKRLGSGEADFDEIKTQQFFRNINWEMLVAKTIEPPYNPNVSGQLDLKHFDPEFVREPVPGSVGKSADSNFVSASVDDPDDAFVGFTYVPPSEETLHD
;
A
#
# COMPACT_ATOMS: atom_id res chain seq x y z
N MET A 1 -0.58 -25.66 -5.95
CA MET A 1 -0.27 -26.29 -7.26
C MET A 1 0.73 -25.55 -8.15
N ARG A 2 0.70 -24.22 -8.37
CA ARG A 2 1.74 -23.53 -9.20
C ARG A 2 3.00 -23.04 -8.45
N ARG A 3 2.92 -22.76 -7.14
CA ARG A 3 4.10 -22.42 -6.31
C ARG A 3 4.97 -23.63 -5.93
N GLU A 4 4.38 -24.81 -5.85
CA GLU A 4 5.10 -26.03 -5.42
C GLU A 4 6.09 -26.54 -6.47
N GLY A 5 5.78 -26.39 -7.77
CA GLY A 5 6.66 -26.89 -8.84
C GLY A 5 7.96 -26.11 -9.06
N LEU A 6 8.02 -24.84 -8.64
CA LEU A 6 9.21 -24.01 -8.82
C LEU A 6 10.31 -24.35 -7.79
N ASN A 7 9.91 -24.57 -6.54
CA ASN A 7 10.84 -24.91 -5.45
C ASN A 7 11.47 -26.29 -5.65
N ASP A 8 10.70 -27.26 -6.16
CA ASP A 8 11.22 -28.59 -6.51
C ASP A 8 12.20 -28.55 -7.70
N SER A 9 12.00 -27.62 -8.63
CA SER A 9 12.88 -27.45 -9.79
C SER A 9 14.21 -26.80 -9.39
N ILE A 10 14.17 -25.80 -8.51
CA ILE A 10 15.35 -25.13 -7.96
C ILE A 10 16.15 -26.10 -7.07
N GLY A 11 15.47 -26.88 -6.22
CA GLY A 11 16.11 -27.89 -5.38
C GLY A 11 16.85 -28.97 -6.17
N LYS A 12 16.31 -29.38 -7.32
CA LYS A 12 16.97 -30.35 -8.23
C LYS A 12 18.22 -29.79 -8.90
N ILE A 13 18.21 -28.52 -9.31
CA ILE A 13 19.36 -27.87 -9.94
C ILE A 13 20.52 -27.68 -8.95
N LEU A 14 20.21 -27.30 -7.70
CA LEU A 14 21.20 -27.12 -6.63
C LEU A 14 21.79 -28.45 -6.10
N SER A 15 21.14 -29.58 -6.39
CA SER A 15 21.64 -30.91 -5.99
C SER A 15 22.66 -31.52 -6.95
N HIS A 16 22.93 -30.88 -8.09
CA HIS A 16 23.85 -31.40 -9.10
C HIS A 16 25.32 -31.06 -8.75
N PRO A 17 26.21 -32.05 -8.60
CA PRO A 17 27.63 -31.80 -8.35
C PRO A 17 28.26 -31.06 -9.54
N GLY A 18 28.70 -29.82 -9.33
CA GLY A 18 29.33 -28.97 -10.36
C GLY A 18 28.50 -27.77 -10.83
N ALA A 19 27.21 -27.67 -10.47
CA ALA A 19 26.37 -26.52 -10.85
C ALA A 19 26.86 -25.19 -10.21
N MET A 20 27.45 -25.25 -9.01
CA MET A 20 28.00 -24.08 -8.31
C MET A 20 29.36 -23.60 -8.84
N ASP A 21 30.00 -24.38 -9.71
CA ASP A 21 31.29 -24.01 -10.31
C ASP A 21 31.13 -23.34 -11.68
N HIS A 22 29.90 -23.23 -12.19
CA HIS A 22 29.62 -22.54 -13.45
C HIS A 22 29.73 -21.01 -13.25
N PRO A 23 30.46 -20.30 -14.13
CA PRO A 23 30.68 -18.84 -14.02
C PRO A 23 29.37 -18.05 -13.91
N ASP A 24 28.37 -18.37 -14.72
CA ASP A 24 27.05 -17.69 -14.69
C ASP A 24 26.27 -17.91 -13.37
N VAL A 25 26.44 -19.07 -12.72
CA VAL A 25 25.82 -19.36 -11.42
C VAL A 25 26.52 -18.60 -10.30
N ARG A 26 27.84 -18.44 -10.40
CA ARG A 26 28.62 -17.61 -9.46
C ARG A 26 28.33 -16.13 -9.63
N GLU A 27 28.15 -15.66 -10.88
CA GLU A 27 27.72 -14.30 -11.17
C GLU A 27 26.32 -14.04 -10.62
N PHE A 28 25.37 -14.96 -10.84
CA PHE A 28 24.01 -14.89 -10.29
C PHE A 28 23.97 -14.84 -8.76
N LEU A 29 24.78 -15.66 -8.07
CA LEU A 29 24.88 -15.65 -6.60
C LEU A 29 25.63 -14.42 -6.06
N SER A 30 26.41 -13.73 -6.89
CA SER A 30 27.12 -12.51 -6.51
C SER A 30 26.28 -11.24 -6.63
N LEU A 31 25.18 -11.28 -7.38
CA LEU A 31 24.21 -10.18 -7.52
C LEU A 31 23.45 -9.90 -6.22
N ASP A 32 23.27 -10.91 -5.36
CA ASP A 32 22.59 -10.80 -4.06
C ASP A 32 23.52 -10.45 -2.88
N ASN A 33 24.77 -10.03 -3.14
CA ASN A 33 25.69 -9.65 -2.07
C ASN A 33 25.41 -8.21 -1.58
N PRO A 34 24.95 -7.98 -0.34
CA PRO A 34 24.49 -6.68 0.16
C PRO A 34 25.62 -5.65 0.40
N LYS A 35 26.83 -5.91 -0.11
CA LYS A 35 27.96 -4.98 -0.06
C LYS A 35 28.08 -4.08 -1.29
N ASN A 36 27.35 -4.35 -2.38
CA ASN A 36 27.34 -3.51 -3.59
C ASN A 36 26.20 -2.48 -3.63
N SER A 37 25.30 -2.47 -2.63
CA SER A 37 24.21 -1.48 -2.51
C SER A 37 24.58 -0.26 -1.66
N ALA A 38 25.84 -0.11 -1.27
CA ALA A 38 26.31 0.94 -0.33
C ALA A 38 27.17 2.05 -1.01
N GLN A 39 27.14 2.18 -2.33
CA GLN A 39 27.79 3.29 -3.03
C GLN A 39 26.83 3.89 -4.07
N ALA A 40 25.86 4.65 -3.57
CA ALA A 40 25.20 5.70 -4.32
C ALA A 40 25.04 6.86 -3.33
N ASN A 41 26.10 7.66 -3.21
CA ASN A 41 26.05 8.93 -2.51
C ASN A 41 25.30 9.91 -3.42
N ASP A 42 24.20 10.46 -2.93
CA ASP A 42 23.55 11.64 -3.50
C ASP A 42 24.45 12.85 -3.22
N GLU A 43 25.14 13.35 -4.25
CA GLU A 43 25.64 14.73 -4.29
C GLU A 43 24.78 15.50 -5.29
N ASP A 44 24.01 16.45 -4.77
CA ASP A 44 23.20 17.42 -5.53
C ASP A 44 24.08 18.65 -5.84
N PRO A 45 24.22 19.09 -7.11
CA PRO A 45 25.05 20.24 -7.44
C PRO A 45 24.26 21.55 -7.50
N GLY A 46 24.56 22.45 -6.56
CA GLY A 46 24.94 23.84 -6.87
C GLY A 46 23.87 24.93 -6.85
N THR A 47 24.02 25.86 -5.90
CA THR A 47 24.01 27.31 -6.19
C THR A 47 25.04 28.00 -5.31
N ASP A 48 26.08 28.57 -5.92
CA ASP A 48 27.03 29.49 -5.31
C ASP A 48 26.38 30.86 -5.07
N ASP A 49 26.49 31.40 -3.86
CA ASP A 49 26.70 32.84 -3.70
C ASP A 49 27.51 33.14 -2.43
N THR A 50 28.51 33.98 -2.59
CA THR A 50 29.57 34.32 -1.62
C THR A 50 29.17 35.51 -0.74
N GLY A 51 29.37 35.40 0.58
CA GLY A 51 29.31 36.56 1.48
C GLY A 51 29.44 36.20 2.96
N ASP A 52 30.56 36.58 3.57
CA ASP A 52 30.92 36.37 4.98
C ASP A 52 29.91 36.90 6.02
N ALA A 53 29.62 36.11 7.06
CA ALA A 53 29.54 36.56 8.47
C ALA A 53 29.29 35.38 9.43
N ALA A 54 30.00 35.39 10.56
CA ALA A 54 29.94 34.41 11.64
C ALA A 54 28.60 34.38 12.40
N GLY A 55 28.20 33.20 12.89
CA GLY A 55 27.27 33.08 14.03
C GLY A 55 26.29 31.91 14.01
N SER A 56 26.35 31.10 15.07
CA SER A 56 25.30 30.23 15.64
C SER A 56 24.70 29.11 14.80
N GLY A 57 24.92 27.87 15.24
CA GLY A 57 24.10 26.72 14.85
C GLY A 57 22.64 26.90 15.28
N LYS A 58 21.73 26.61 14.36
CA LYS A 58 20.28 26.45 14.54
C LYS A 58 19.85 25.28 13.65
N ASP A 59 19.44 24.18 14.26
CA ASP A 59 18.03 23.81 14.47
C ASP A 59 17.42 23.23 13.18
N ILE A 60 17.50 21.90 13.06
CA ILE A 60 16.62 21.15 12.17
C ILE A 60 15.30 21.01 12.92
N ASP A 61 14.24 21.60 12.37
CA ASP A 61 12.89 21.63 12.91
C ASP A 61 12.41 20.23 13.35
N LYS A 62 12.43 20.00 14.68
CA LYS A 62 11.59 18.99 15.32
C LYS A 62 10.15 19.48 15.23
N MET A 63 9.37 18.92 14.30
CA MET A 63 7.91 19.06 14.35
C MET A 63 7.37 18.29 15.54
N ASP A 64 7.12 19.02 16.63
CA ASP A 64 6.36 18.58 17.80
C ASP A 64 4.86 18.67 17.48
N LEU A 65 4.18 17.53 17.43
CA LEU A 65 2.77 17.40 17.02
C LEU A 65 1.78 17.38 18.21
N GLY A 66 2.19 17.92 19.36
CA GLY A 66 1.29 18.18 20.49
C GLY A 66 0.99 16.96 21.38
N GLU A 67 0.43 17.25 22.56
CA GLU A 67 0.21 16.26 23.62
C GLU A 67 -0.94 15.29 23.30
N SER A 68 -0.60 14.01 23.10
CA SER A 68 -1.55 12.92 22.93
C SER A 68 -2.35 12.66 24.22
N HIS A 69 -3.60 13.08 24.28
CA HIS A 69 -4.49 12.78 25.41
C HIS A 69 -5.18 11.40 25.28
N ASN A 70 -4.36 10.33 25.35
CA ASN A 70 -4.57 9.07 26.10
C ASN A 70 -3.29 8.22 25.95
N PRO A 71 -2.36 8.26 26.91
CA PRO A 71 -0.98 7.81 26.69
C PRO A 71 -0.77 6.28 26.61
N LYS A 72 -1.80 5.40 26.66
CA LYS A 72 -1.56 3.95 26.87
C LYS A 72 -2.49 2.97 26.13
N ALA A 73 -2.74 3.14 24.83
CA ALA A 73 -3.18 1.98 24.04
C ALA A 73 -2.11 0.88 24.13
N LYS A 74 -2.49 -0.30 24.63
CA LYS A 74 -1.56 -1.42 24.87
C LYS A 74 -2.10 -2.71 24.29
N PRO A 75 -1.23 -3.70 23.99
CA PRO A 75 -1.70 -4.97 23.45
C PRO A 75 -2.77 -5.67 24.31
N SER A 76 -2.73 -5.47 25.63
CA SER A 76 -3.68 -6.10 26.55
C SER A 76 -5.08 -5.49 26.55
N ASP A 77 -5.30 -4.35 25.90
CA ASP A 77 -6.64 -3.77 25.69
C ASP A 77 -7.42 -4.52 24.61
N PHE A 78 -6.71 -5.31 23.79
CA PHE A 78 -7.28 -6.05 22.68
C PHE A 78 -7.35 -7.54 23.00
N LEU A 79 -8.47 -8.15 22.65
CA LEU A 79 -8.63 -9.61 22.58
C LEU A 79 -8.28 -10.06 21.15
N PHE A 80 -7.11 -10.67 20.98
CA PHE A 80 -6.68 -11.21 19.69
C PHE A 80 -7.40 -12.53 19.40
N LEU A 81 -8.14 -12.59 18.30
CA LEU A 81 -9.05 -13.68 17.97
C LEU A 81 -8.47 -14.64 16.93
N LYS A 82 -7.97 -14.09 15.81
CA LYS A 82 -7.50 -14.88 14.66
C LYS A 82 -6.35 -14.21 13.94
N VAL A 83 -5.46 -15.01 13.35
CA VAL A 83 -4.52 -14.53 12.32
C VAL A 83 -5.30 -14.41 11.02
N ILE A 84 -5.24 -13.23 10.38
CA ILE A 84 -5.96 -12.94 9.14
C ILE A 84 -5.02 -12.58 7.99
N GLY A 85 -3.73 -12.40 8.26
CA GLY A 85 -2.73 -12.15 7.24
C GLY A 85 -1.31 -12.24 7.76
N LYS A 86 -0.35 -12.30 6.84
CA LYS A 86 1.08 -12.35 7.13
C LYS A 86 1.83 -11.41 6.19
N GLY A 87 2.67 -10.55 6.75
CA GLY A 87 3.50 -9.61 6.00
C GLY A 87 4.99 -9.88 6.15
N SER A 88 5.81 -9.08 5.48
CA SER A 88 7.27 -9.21 5.44
C SER A 88 7.95 -9.15 6.81
N PHE A 89 7.39 -8.39 7.74
CA PHE A 89 7.98 -8.14 9.08
C PHE A 89 7.07 -8.58 10.23
N GLY A 90 5.93 -9.23 9.93
CA GLY A 90 4.89 -9.39 10.94
C GLY A 90 3.65 -10.15 10.49
N LYS A 91 2.61 -10.05 11.31
CA LYS A 91 1.31 -10.69 11.10
C LYS A 91 0.19 -9.70 11.32
N VAL A 92 -0.94 -9.94 10.67
CA VAL A 92 -2.18 -9.18 10.85
C VAL A 92 -3.17 -10.06 11.60
N PHE A 93 -3.75 -9.50 12.65
CA PHE A 93 -4.69 -10.20 13.52
C PHE A 93 -6.06 -9.53 13.49
N LEU A 94 -7.11 -10.33 13.46
CA LEU A 94 -8.43 -9.88 13.90
C LEU A 94 -8.41 -9.80 15.42
N ALA A 95 -8.69 -8.63 15.96
CA ALA A 95 -8.80 -8.41 17.39
C ALA A 95 -10.03 -7.56 17.73
N LYS A 96 -10.52 -7.70 18.96
CA LYS A 96 -11.63 -6.92 19.50
C LYS A 96 -11.12 -6.02 20.63
N ASN A 97 -11.39 -4.73 20.57
CA ASN A 97 -11.14 -3.84 21.70
C ASN A 97 -12.10 -4.20 22.84
N LYS A 98 -11.57 -4.44 24.04
CA LYS A 98 -12.35 -4.91 25.20
C LYS A 98 -13.28 -3.85 25.80
N GLN A 99 -13.01 -2.57 25.57
CA GLN A 99 -13.81 -1.47 26.09
C GLN A 99 -14.89 -1.06 25.08
N GLU A 100 -14.49 -0.88 23.82
CA GLU A 100 -15.39 -0.40 22.75
C GLU A 100 -16.23 -1.51 22.13
N GLU A 101 -15.88 -2.77 22.40
CA GLU A 101 -16.47 -3.96 21.79
C GLU A 101 -16.38 -3.97 20.24
N LYS A 102 -15.52 -3.14 19.65
CA LYS A 102 -15.30 -2.98 18.21
C LYS A 102 -14.16 -3.86 17.70
N PHE A 103 -14.29 -4.34 16.47
CA PHE A 103 -13.31 -5.19 15.80
C PHE A 103 -12.33 -4.38 14.96
N TYR A 104 -11.07 -4.80 14.97
CA TYR A 104 -9.95 -4.16 14.30
C TYR A 104 -9.03 -5.19 13.63
N ALA A 105 -8.33 -4.74 12.59
CA ALA A 105 -7.19 -5.45 12.02
C ALA A 105 -5.90 -4.88 12.65
N ILE A 106 -5.21 -5.69 13.47
CA ILE A 106 -3.97 -5.27 14.13
C ILE A 106 -2.77 -5.85 13.40
N LYS A 107 -2.01 -5.01 12.70
CA LYS A 107 -0.72 -5.35 12.06
C LYS A 107 0.38 -5.24 13.11
N VAL A 108 0.96 -6.37 13.50
CA VAL A 108 2.03 -6.47 14.51
C VAL A 108 3.34 -6.79 13.83
N LEU A 109 4.31 -5.89 13.95
CA LEU A 109 5.62 -5.98 13.30
C LEU A 109 6.73 -6.18 14.33
N ASN A 110 7.78 -6.93 13.98
CA ASN A 110 8.92 -7.17 14.86
C ASN A 110 10.05 -6.14 14.62
N LYS A 111 10.44 -5.37 15.64
CA LYS A 111 11.48 -4.33 15.56
C LYS A 111 12.83 -4.90 15.10
N SER A 112 13.21 -6.08 15.60
CA SER A 112 14.48 -6.70 15.22
C SER A 112 14.51 -7.11 13.73
N ALA A 113 13.37 -7.54 13.18
CA ALA A 113 13.26 -7.88 11.76
C ALA A 113 13.32 -6.63 10.87
N ILE A 114 12.70 -5.52 11.29
CA ILE A 114 12.74 -4.24 10.59
C ILE A 114 14.18 -3.70 10.55
N ARG A 115 14.89 -3.70 11.69
CA ARG A 115 16.28 -3.22 11.77
C ARG A 115 17.23 -4.02 10.91
N LYS A 116 17.12 -5.36 10.94
CA LYS A 116 17.96 -6.25 10.13
C LYS A 116 17.85 -5.97 8.62
N ARG A 117 16.75 -5.36 8.18
CA ARG A 117 16.50 -5.02 6.78
C ARG A 117 16.63 -3.51 6.48
N ASN A 118 16.96 -2.69 7.50
CA ASN A 118 17.07 -1.24 7.40
C ASN A 118 15.77 -0.53 6.96
N GLU A 119 14.62 -1.03 7.41
CA GLU A 119 13.28 -0.62 6.92
C GLU A 119 12.56 0.35 7.88
N ALA A 120 13.26 0.85 8.91
CA ALA A 120 12.63 1.68 9.95
C ALA A 120 12.03 2.98 9.40
N LYS A 121 12.73 3.64 8.47
CA LYS A 121 12.24 4.87 7.81
C LYS A 121 10.96 4.63 7.02
N HIS A 122 10.85 3.51 6.31
CA HIS A 122 9.65 3.17 5.55
C HIS A 122 8.45 2.88 6.46
N ILE A 123 8.65 2.20 7.59
CA ILE A 123 7.57 1.97 8.56
C ILE A 123 7.09 3.29 9.21
N MET A 124 8.00 4.22 9.51
CA MET A 124 7.61 5.53 10.02
C MET A 124 6.88 6.36 8.96
N ALA A 125 7.28 6.26 7.69
CA ALA A 125 6.56 6.89 6.58
C ALA A 125 5.16 6.29 6.39
N GLU A 126 5.00 4.96 6.43
CA GLU A 126 3.69 4.29 6.38
C GLU A 126 2.76 4.81 7.50
N ARG A 127 3.30 4.94 8.73
CA ARG A 127 2.58 5.50 9.87
C ARG A 127 2.16 6.94 9.62
N ASN A 128 3.05 7.77 9.09
CA ASN A 128 2.74 9.18 8.84
C ASN A 128 1.65 9.34 7.78
N VAL A 129 1.68 8.53 6.71
CA VAL A 129 0.64 8.53 5.67
C VAL A 129 -0.70 8.17 6.30
N LEU A 130 -0.71 7.10 7.11
CA LEU A 130 -1.91 6.65 7.81
C LEU A 130 -2.48 7.68 8.80
N VAL A 131 -1.62 8.50 9.43
CA VAL A 131 -2.06 9.60 10.31
C VAL A 131 -2.54 10.81 9.52
N GLN A 132 -1.89 11.12 8.40
CA GLN A 132 -2.26 12.23 7.51
C GLN A 132 -3.50 11.94 6.67
N ASN A 133 -3.83 10.66 6.44
CA ASN A 133 -5.01 10.22 5.71
C ASN A 133 -6.28 10.68 6.46
N VAL A 134 -6.66 11.94 6.24
CA VAL A 134 -7.90 12.54 6.71
C VAL A 134 -9.05 11.70 6.16
N THR A 135 -9.82 11.11 7.07
CA THR A 135 -11.08 10.35 6.89
C THR A 135 -11.65 10.32 5.46
N HIS A 136 -11.09 9.47 4.59
CA HIS A 136 -11.67 9.17 3.28
C HIS A 136 -12.32 7.78 3.30
N PRO A 137 -13.58 7.63 2.86
CA PRO A 137 -14.40 6.42 3.03
C PRO A 137 -13.86 5.16 2.32
N PHE A 138 -12.94 5.34 1.37
CA PHE A 138 -12.33 4.28 0.57
C PHE A 138 -10.84 4.07 0.88
N LEU A 139 -10.32 4.65 1.96
CA LEU A 139 -8.99 4.40 2.50
C LEU A 139 -9.11 3.69 3.85
N VAL A 140 -8.23 2.73 4.15
CA VAL A 140 -8.19 2.10 5.48
C VAL A 140 -7.74 3.14 6.52
N GLY A 141 -8.51 3.28 7.60
CA GLY A 141 -8.22 4.19 8.69
C GLY A 141 -7.29 3.58 9.75
N LEU A 142 -6.45 4.43 10.34
CA LEU A 142 -5.62 4.12 11.52
C LEU A 142 -6.32 4.63 12.79
N HIS A 143 -6.67 3.69 13.68
CA HIS A 143 -7.28 4.00 14.98
C HIS A 143 -6.24 4.18 16.07
N TYR A 144 -5.18 3.38 16.08
CA TYR A 144 -4.08 3.55 17.03
C TYR A 144 -2.79 3.09 16.38
N SER A 145 -1.68 3.71 16.76
CA SER A 145 -0.37 3.08 16.63
C SER A 145 0.34 3.14 17.96
N PHE A 146 0.95 2.03 18.38
CA PHE A 146 1.70 1.95 19.64
C PHE A 146 2.79 0.90 19.53
N GLN A 147 3.71 0.88 20.50
CA GLN A 147 4.87 0.01 20.47
C GLN A 147 5.14 -0.64 21.82
N THR A 148 5.75 -1.81 21.79
CA THR A 148 6.40 -2.46 22.93
C THR A 148 7.92 -2.43 22.73
N LYS A 149 8.67 -3.00 23.68
CA LYS A 149 10.12 -3.17 23.55
C LYS A 149 10.54 -3.86 22.24
N ASP A 150 9.76 -4.84 21.79
CA ASP A 150 10.10 -5.74 20.68
C ASP A 150 9.24 -5.55 19.42
N LYS A 151 8.08 -4.88 19.51
CA LYS A 151 7.08 -4.85 18.44
C LYS A 151 6.48 -3.47 18.22
N LEU A 152 5.99 -3.26 17.00
CA LEU A 152 5.15 -2.14 16.59
C LEU A 152 3.75 -2.66 16.27
N TYR A 153 2.72 -1.87 16.58
CA TYR A 153 1.31 -2.22 16.40
C TYR A 153 0.63 -1.10 15.62
N PHE A 154 0.03 -1.43 14.49
CA PHE A 154 -0.95 -0.59 13.80
C PHE A 154 -2.33 -1.20 14.02
N VAL A 155 -3.26 -0.43 14.57
CA VAL A 155 -4.66 -0.83 14.74
C VAL A 155 -5.47 -0.14 13.65
N LEU A 156 -5.92 -0.93 12.68
CA LEU A 156 -6.55 -0.48 11.46
C LEU A 156 -8.03 -0.90 11.41
N ASP A 157 -8.80 -0.27 10.52
CA ASP A 157 -10.14 -0.75 10.18
C ASP A 157 -10.12 -2.24 9.81
N TYR A 158 -11.09 -2.98 10.34
CA TYR A 158 -11.30 -4.37 9.96
C TYR A 158 -12.23 -4.46 8.75
N VAL A 159 -11.69 -4.98 7.64
CA VAL A 159 -12.39 -5.11 6.36
C VAL A 159 -12.46 -6.59 5.99
N ASN A 160 -13.67 -7.16 5.88
CA ASN A 160 -13.89 -8.60 5.79
C ASN A 160 -14.64 -9.09 4.54
N GLY A 161 -14.87 -8.21 3.57
CA GLY A 161 -15.42 -8.60 2.27
C GLY A 161 -14.39 -9.28 1.36
N GLY A 162 -13.10 -9.30 1.74
CA GLY A 162 -12.02 -9.97 1.01
C GLY A 162 -11.32 -9.10 -0.02
N GLU A 163 -10.21 -9.60 -0.55
CA GLU A 163 -9.41 -8.95 -1.59
C GLU A 163 -10.17 -8.94 -2.94
N LEU A 164 -10.08 -7.83 -3.67
CA LEU A 164 -10.62 -7.71 -5.03
C LEU A 164 -10.02 -8.79 -5.93
N PHE A 165 -8.73 -9.11 -5.73
CA PHE A 165 -8.03 -10.20 -6.40
C PHE A 165 -8.80 -11.52 -6.30
N PHE A 166 -9.22 -11.92 -5.09
CA PHE A 166 -9.95 -13.18 -4.88
C PHE A 166 -11.28 -13.22 -5.63
N HIS A 167 -12.06 -12.13 -5.58
CA HIS A 167 -13.33 -12.05 -6.30
C HIS A 167 -13.13 -12.08 -7.82
N LEU A 168 -12.10 -11.39 -8.31
CA LEU A 168 -11.78 -11.36 -9.73
C LEU A 168 -11.32 -12.73 -10.24
N GLN A 169 -10.46 -13.43 -9.50
CA GLN A 169 -10.01 -14.79 -9.87
C GLN A 169 -11.19 -15.77 -9.93
N ARG A 170 -12.16 -15.65 -9.02
CA ARG A 170 -13.34 -16.51 -8.98
C ARG A 170 -14.30 -16.25 -10.16
N GLU A 171 -14.52 -14.99 -10.50
CA GLU A 171 -15.45 -14.57 -11.56
C GLU A 171 -14.79 -14.44 -12.95
N ARG A 172 -13.46 -14.57 -13.01
CA ARG A 172 -12.58 -14.37 -14.18
C ARG A 172 -12.50 -12.94 -14.69
N TYR A 173 -13.61 -12.21 -14.76
CA TYR A 173 -13.66 -10.79 -15.08
C TYR A 173 -14.98 -10.20 -14.57
N PHE A 174 -15.01 -8.89 -14.36
CA PHE A 174 -16.20 -8.15 -13.97
C PHE A 174 -16.90 -7.51 -15.17
N PRO A 175 -18.24 -7.38 -15.13
CA PRO A 175 -18.97 -6.53 -16.06
C PRO A 175 -18.49 -5.07 -15.97
N GLU A 176 -18.56 -4.35 -17.09
CA GLU A 176 -18.10 -2.97 -17.19
C GLU A 176 -18.77 -2.04 -16.16
N SER A 177 -20.05 -2.27 -15.82
CA SER A 177 -20.75 -1.50 -14.77
C SER A 177 -20.11 -1.66 -13.39
N ARG A 178 -19.71 -2.88 -13.03
CA ARG A 178 -19.03 -3.18 -11.76
C ARG A 178 -17.61 -2.61 -11.76
N ALA A 179 -16.87 -2.81 -12.84
CA ALA A 179 -15.53 -2.26 -12.99
C ALA A 179 -15.52 -0.72 -12.93
N ARG A 180 -16.52 -0.07 -13.54
CA ARG A 180 -16.72 1.39 -13.45
C ARG A 180 -16.94 1.87 -12.04
N PHE A 181 -17.81 1.19 -11.29
CA PHE A 181 -18.10 1.56 -9.89
C PHE A 181 -16.84 1.49 -9.04
N TYR A 182 -16.12 0.37 -9.07
CA TYR A 182 -14.87 0.23 -8.31
C TYR A 182 -13.78 1.19 -8.77
N ALA A 183 -13.61 1.40 -10.08
CA ALA A 183 -12.64 2.36 -10.60
C ALA A 183 -12.96 3.79 -10.14
N ALA A 184 -14.24 4.16 -9.98
CA ALA A 184 -14.62 5.46 -9.44
C ALA A 184 -14.23 5.59 -7.95
N GLU A 185 -14.49 4.57 -7.13
CA GLU A 185 -14.10 4.59 -5.71
C GLU A 185 -12.58 4.66 -5.54
N ILE A 186 -11.84 3.87 -6.33
CA ILE A 186 -10.37 3.89 -6.35
C ILE A 186 -9.86 5.27 -6.80
N ALA A 187 -10.40 5.82 -7.89
CA ALA A 187 -9.98 7.12 -8.39
C ALA A 187 -10.23 8.24 -7.37
N SER A 188 -11.35 8.17 -6.63
CA SER A 188 -11.65 9.11 -5.53
C SER A 188 -10.61 9.02 -4.42
N ALA A 189 -10.25 7.80 -4.01
CA ALA A 189 -9.22 7.58 -2.99
C ALA A 189 -7.84 8.11 -3.42
N ILE A 190 -7.41 7.78 -4.64
CA ILE A 190 -6.13 8.26 -5.20
C ILE A 190 -6.13 9.78 -5.34
N GLY A 191 -7.21 10.37 -5.86
CA GLY A 191 -7.34 11.83 -5.98
C GLY A 191 -7.25 12.55 -4.63
N HIS A 192 -7.84 11.96 -3.57
CA HIS A 192 -7.69 12.48 -2.21
C HIS A 192 -6.23 12.42 -1.74
N MET A 193 -5.53 11.30 -1.93
CA MET A 193 -4.11 11.18 -1.57
C MET A 193 -3.23 12.19 -2.33
N HIS A 194 -3.47 12.37 -3.63
CA HIS A 194 -2.78 13.36 -4.44
C HIS A 194 -3.01 14.79 -3.94
N SER A 195 -4.21 15.10 -3.44
CA SER A 195 -4.52 16.40 -2.84
C SER A 195 -3.71 16.68 -1.56
N LEU A 196 -3.31 15.61 -0.86
CA LEU A 196 -2.41 15.63 0.30
C LEU A 196 -0.93 15.50 -0.09
N LYS A 197 -0.59 15.53 -1.39
CA LYS A 197 0.78 15.37 -1.91
C LYS A 197 1.40 14.01 -1.58
N ILE A 198 0.56 12.97 -1.55
CA ILE A 198 0.94 11.58 -1.32
C ILE A 198 0.72 10.78 -2.61
N ILE A 199 1.75 10.07 -3.05
CA ILE A 199 1.67 9.10 -4.16
C ILE A 199 1.57 7.69 -3.56
N TYR A 200 0.63 6.87 -4.03
CA TYR A 200 0.32 5.55 -3.49
C TYR A 200 1.30 4.45 -3.95
N ARG A 201 1.61 4.39 -5.25
CA ARG A 201 2.64 3.56 -5.91
C ARG A 201 2.49 2.02 -5.88
N ASP A 202 1.53 1.45 -5.16
CA ASP A 202 1.31 -0.02 -5.13
C ASP A 202 -0.15 -0.42 -5.35
N LEU A 203 -0.82 0.23 -6.31
CA LEU A 203 -2.20 -0.09 -6.66
C LEU A 203 -2.28 -1.39 -7.49
N LYS A 204 -2.87 -2.41 -6.87
CA LYS A 204 -3.11 -3.76 -7.40
C LYS A 204 -4.33 -4.40 -6.71
N PRO A 205 -4.99 -5.41 -7.30
CA PRO A 205 -6.17 -6.05 -6.73
C PRO A 205 -5.98 -6.66 -5.33
N GLU A 206 -4.77 -7.02 -4.94
CA GLU A 206 -4.43 -7.56 -3.62
C GLU A 206 -4.49 -6.48 -2.51
N ASN A 207 -4.16 -5.23 -2.85
CA ASN A 207 -4.21 -4.11 -1.91
C ASN A 207 -5.58 -3.39 -1.90
N ILE A 208 -6.56 -3.96 -2.60
CA ILE A 208 -7.91 -3.43 -2.73
C ILE A 208 -8.86 -4.41 -2.04
N LEU A 209 -9.41 -4.02 -0.89
CA LEU A 209 -10.35 -4.85 -0.15
C LEU A 209 -11.79 -4.42 -0.43
N LEU A 210 -12.75 -5.32 -0.23
CA LEU A 210 -14.17 -5.00 -0.17
C LEU A 210 -14.62 -4.96 1.28
N ASP A 211 -15.38 -3.95 1.68
CA ASP A 211 -16.09 -3.93 2.96
C ASP A 211 -17.31 -4.87 2.95
N SER A 212 -17.97 -5.02 4.10
CA SER A 212 -19.12 -5.92 4.24
C SER A 212 -20.30 -5.60 3.32
N LYS A 213 -20.40 -4.35 2.81
CA LYS A 213 -21.43 -3.91 1.86
C LYS A 213 -20.97 -4.05 0.42
N GLY A 214 -19.67 -4.13 0.19
CA GLY A 214 -19.06 -4.29 -1.14
C GLY A 214 -18.41 -3.02 -1.70
N HIS A 215 -18.20 -1.99 -0.88
CA HIS A 215 -17.39 -0.82 -1.27
C HIS A 215 -15.90 -1.15 -1.18
N ILE A 216 -15.10 -0.47 -1.99
CA ILE A 216 -13.65 -0.59 -2.00
C ILE A 216 -13.04 0.09 -0.77
N VAL A 217 -12.00 -0.52 -0.22
CA VAL A 217 -11.10 0.07 0.77
C VAL A 217 -9.66 -0.22 0.33
N LEU A 218 -8.89 0.82 0.01
CA LEU A 218 -7.45 0.69 -0.25
C LEU A 218 -6.70 0.44 1.06
N THR A 219 -5.77 -0.50 1.03
CA THR A 219 -4.93 -0.87 2.18
C THR A 219 -3.44 -0.81 1.81
N ASP A 220 -2.56 -1.14 2.75
CA ASP A 220 -1.10 -1.22 2.58
C ASP A 220 -0.43 0.04 1.99
N PHE A 221 -0.16 1.03 2.85
CA PHE A 221 0.51 2.27 2.47
C PHE A 221 2.04 2.20 2.58
N GLY A 222 2.62 1.00 2.69
CA GLY A 222 4.07 0.82 2.92
C GLY A 222 4.96 1.36 1.80
N LEU A 223 4.43 1.51 0.58
CA LEU A 223 5.15 2.06 -0.57
C LEU A 223 4.76 3.50 -0.90
N CYS A 224 3.93 4.16 -0.08
CA CYS A 224 3.55 5.55 -0.34
C CYS A 224 4.75 6.51 -0.26
N LYS A 225 4.64 7.64 -0.95
CA LYS A 225 5.62 8.73 -0.90
C LYS A 225 4.92 10.04 -0.59
N GLU A 226 5.25 10.64 0.55
CA GLU A 226 4.79 11.96 0.96
C GLU A 226 5.69 13.08 0.43
N GLY A 227 5.20 14.32 0.52
CA GLY A 227 5.98 15.53 0.29
C GLY A 227 6.32 15.78 -1.17
N ILE A 228 5.62 15.10 -2.09
CA ILE A 228 5.80 15.32 -3.52
C ILE A 228 4.92 16.48 -3.94
N ASP A 229 5.49 17.67 -3.92
CA ASP A 229 4.87 18.88 -4.46
C ASP A 229 4.61 18.76 -5.97
N ARG A 230 3.91 19.73 -6.56
CA ARG A 230 3.46 19.69 -7.97
C ARG A 230 4.57 19.45 -9.00
N LYS A 231 5.80 19.87 -8.70
CA LYS A 231 6.99 19.65 -9.54
C LYS A 231 7.93 18.60 -8.95
N GLY A 232 7.60 18.07 -7.79
CA GLY A 232 8.39 17.05 -7.12
C GLY A 232 8.34 15.75 -7.91
N THR A 233 9.46 15.08 -7.94
CA THR A 233 9.60 13.75 -8.54
C THR A 233 10.23 12.80 -7.53
N THR A 234 10.16 11.52 -7.84
CA THR A 234 10.93 10.49 -7.14
C THR A 234 11.48 9.48 -8.15
N SER A 235 12.55 8.79 -7.77
CA SER A 235 13.28 7.84 -8.63
C SER A 235 13.31 6.43 -8.05
N THR A 236 12.64 6.18 -6.92
CA THR A 236 12.65 4.87 -6.25
C THR A 236 11.98 3.82 -7.14
N PHE A 237 12.72 2.77 -7.50
CA PHE A 237 12.16 1.61 -8.20
C PHE A 237 11.36 0.75 -7.21
N CYS A 238 10.03 0.88 -7.23
CA CYS A 238 9.12 0.13 -6.35
C CYS A 238 7.79 -0.14 -7.05
N GLY A 239 7.02 -1.08 -6.49
CA GLY A 239 5.73 -1.51 -7.00
C GLY A 239 5.75 -2.96 -7.49
N THR A 240 4.59 -3.43 -7.91
CA THR A 240 4.40 -4.82 -8.35
C THR A 240 4.61 -4.94 -9.87
N PRO A 241 5.43 -5.89 -10.36
CA PRO A 241 5.90 -5.93 -11.76
C PRO A 241 4.82 -5.73 -12.84
N GLU A 242 3.65 -6.35 -12.65
CA GLU A 242 2.52 -6.32 -13.58
C GLU A 242 1.87 -4.93 -13.72
N TYR A 243 2.07 -4.05 -12.74
CA TYR A 243 1.44 -2.74 -12.63
C TYR A 243 2.44 -1.58 -12.76
N LEU A 244 3.74 -1.88 -12.90
CA LEU A 244 4.77 -0.84 -13.04
C LEU A 244 4.51 0.02 -14.28
N ALA A 245 4.58 1.34 -14.10
CA ALA A 245 4.49 2.29 -15.20
C ALA A 245 5.77 2.28 -16.06
N PRO A 246 5.69 2.61 -17.36
CA PRO A 246 6.84 2.57 -18.26
C PRO A 246 8.02 3.44 -17.81
N GLU A 247 7.77 4.61 -17.23
CA GLU A 247 8.79 5.52 -16.70
C GLU A 247 9.53 4.92 -15.49
N VAL A 248 8.85 4.15 -14.63
CA VAL A 248 9.48 3.45 -13.49
C VAL A 248 10.40 2.35 -14.00
N LEU A 249 9.95 1.58 -15.01
CA LEU A 249 10.78 0.56 -15.67
C LEU A 249 12.02 1.14 -16.36
N ARG A 250 11.89 2.35 -16.92
CA ARG A 250 13.02 3.09 -17.50
C ARG A 250 13.93 3.73 -16.45
N LYS A 251 13.63 3.58 -15.16
CA LYS A 251 14.35 4.23 -14.04
C LYS A 251 14.37 5.76 -14.20
N GLN A 252 13.32 6.31 -14.79
CA GLN A 252 13.15 7.75 -14.91
C GLN A 252 12.52 8.30 -13.64
N GLU A 253 12.76 9.58 -13.39
CA GLU A 253 11.99 10.31 -12.40
C GLU A 253 10.50 10.34 -12.75
N TYR A 254 9.69 10.03 -11.75
CA TYR A 254 8.25 9.93 -11.90
C TYR A 254 7.54 10.70 -10.80
N ASP A 255 6.26 10.94 -11.04
CA ASP A 255 5.37 11.77 -10.26
C ASP A 255 4.06 10.98 -10.02
N LYS A 256 3.03 11.67 -9.52
CA LYS A 256 1.72 11.08 -9.20
C LYS A 256 1.01 10.40 -10.38
N SER A 257 1.43 10.67 -11.63
CA SER A 257 0.84 10.04 -12.83
C SER A 257 1.03 8.52 -12.90
N VAL A 258 1.94 7.94 -12.10
CA VAL A 258 2.09 6.48 -12.00
C VAL A 258 0.85 5.82 -11.39
N ASP A 259 0.15 6.48 -10.47
CA ASP A 259 -1.06 5.91 -9.86
C ASP A 259 -2.21 5.84 -10.87
N TRP A 260 -2.29 6.79 -11.80
CA TRP A 260 -3.26 6.75 -12.90
C TRP A 260 -2.95 5.63 -13.90
N TRP A 261 -1.68 5.31 -14.14
CA TRP A 261 -1.32 4.12 -14.91
C TRP A 261 -1.79 2.84 -14.19
N CYS A 262 -1.53 2.74 -12.88
CA CYS A 262 -1.97 1.58 -12.09
C CYS A 262 -3.50 1.45 -12.07
N LEU A 263 -4.25 2.57 -11.98
CA LEU A 263 -5.70 2.56 -12.11
C LEU A 263 -6.13 2.00 -13.47
N GLY A 264 -5.46 2.41 -14.55
CA GLY A 264 -5.68 1.86 -15.89
C GLY A 264 -5.43 0.35 -15.96
N ALA A 265 -4.35 -0.12 -15.33
CA ALA A 265 -3.98 -1.54 -15.30
C ALA A 265 -4.99 -2.38 -14.51
N VAL A 266 -5.40 -1.91 -13.33
CA VAL A 266 -6.44 -2.56 -12.49
C VAL A 266 -7.80 -2.52 -13.18
N LEU A 267 -8.20 -1.41 -13.81
CA LEU A 267 -9.44 -1.32 -14.58
C LEU A 267 -9.45 -2.30 -15.76
N TYR A 268 -8.34 -2.37 -16.49
CA TYR A 268 -8.18 -3.35 -17.56
C TYR A 268 -8.32 -4.77 -17.01
N GLU A 269 -7.59 -5.10 -15.94
CA GLU A 269 -7.63 -6.43 -15.36
C GLU A 269 -9.04 -6.80 -14.86
N MET A 270 -9.76 -5.88 -14.22
CA MET A 270 -11.16 -6.10 -13.85
C MET A 270 -12.00 -6.48 -15.07
N MET A 271 -11.80 -5.87 -16.23
CA MET A 271 -12.62 -6.13 -17.43
C MET A 271 -12.13 -7.32 -18.28
N TYR A 272 -10.86 -7.71 -18.16
CA TYR A 272 -10.22 -8.70 -19.05
C TYR A 272 -9.74 -9.96 -18.32
N GLY A 273 -9.61 -9.90 -17.00
CA GLY A 273 -9.17 -10.98 -16.10
C GLY A 273 -7.66 -11.09 -15.90
N LEU A 274 -6.86 -10.34 -16.66
CA LEU A 274 -5.41 -10.27 -16.54
C LEU A 274 -4.91 -8.85 -16.82
N PRO A 275 -3.77 -8.44 -16.25
CA PRO A 275 -3.14 -7.15 -16.56
C PRO A 275 -2.85 -7.00 -18.06
N PRO A 276 -2.84 -5.75 -18.61
CA PRO A 276 -2.82 -5.50 -20.05
C PRO A 276 -1.59 -6.04 -20.79
N PHE A 277 -0.45 -6.11 -20.09
CA PHE A 277 0.85 -6.49 -20.67
C PHE A 277 1.43 -7.77 -20.05
N TYR A 278 0.59 -8.53 -19.33
CA TYR A 278 1.02 -9.71 -18.59
C TYR A 278 1.75 -10.74 -19.46
N SER A 279 2.89 -11.21 -18.97
CA SER A 279 3.55 -12.44 -19.40
C SER A 279 4.02 -13.23 -18.18
N ARG A 280 4.25 -14.53 -18.35
CA ARG A 280 4.90 -15.36 -17.34
C ARG A 280 6.40 -15.09 -17.26
N ASP A 281 6.99 -14.59 -18.35
CA ASP A 281 8.37 -14.13 -18.38
C ASP A 281 8.38 -12.64 -18.01
N THR A 282 9.02 -12.30 -16.90
CA THR A 282 9.14 -10.92 -16.42
C THR A 282 9.86 -10.02 -17.42
N ALA A 283 10.86 -10.52 -18.14
CA ALA A 283 11.59 -9.74 -19.13
C ALA A 283 10.68 -9.41 -20.34
N GLU A 284 9.92 -10.39 -20.82
CA GLU A 284 8.91 -10.17 -21.87
C GLU A 284 7.80 -9.23 -21.39
N MET A 285 7.37 -9.36 -20.13
CA MET A 285 6.36 -8.47 -19.55
C MET A 285 6.85 -7.02 -19.51
N TYR A 286 8.10 -6.78 -19.10
CA TYR A 286 8.70 -5.44 -19.14
C TYR A 286 8.78 -4.89 -20.56
N ASP A 287 9.21 -5.71 -21.53
CA ASP A 287 9.22 -5.29 -22.94
C ASP A 287 7.80 -4.96 -23.44
N ASN A 288 6.80 -5.76 -23.06
CA ASN A 288 5.40 -5.51 -23.38
C ASN A 288 4.91 -4.17 -22.79
N ILE A 289 5.22 -3.89 -21.52
CA ILE A 289 4.88 -2.63 -20.85
C ILE A 289 5.53 -1.44 -21.57
N LEU A 290 6.75 -1.59 -22.08
CA LEU A 290 7.48 -0.51 -22.74
C LEU A 290 7.07 -0.28 -24.20
N HIS A 291 6.73 -1.33 -24.94
CA HIS A 291 6.65 -1.25 -26.41
C HIS A 291 5.36 -1.79 -27.02
N LYS A 292 4.75 -2.83 -26.42
CA LYS A 292 3.57 -3.46 -27.01
C LYS A 292 2.35 -2.53 -26.97
N PRO A 293 1.60 -2.37 -28.07
CA PRO A 293 0.38 -1.56 -28.06
C PRO A 293 -0.71 -2.21 -27.21
N LEU A 294 -1.53 -1.38 -26.57
CA LEU A 294 -2.70 -1.83 -25.81
C LEU A 294 -3.68 -2.54 -26.76
N ARG A 295 -4.13 -3.74 -26.37
CA ARG A 295 -5.12 -4.52 -27.13
C ARG A 295 -6.46 -4.48 -26.42
N LEU A 296 -7.49 -4.02 -27.12
CA LEU A 296 -8.85 -3.93 -26.60
C LEU A 296 -9.80 -4.83 -27.39
N ARG A 297 -10.74 -5.49 -26.70
CA ARG A 297 -11.79 -6.28 -27.34
C ARG A 297 -12.72 -5.36 -28.14
N THR A 298 -13.39 -5.91 -29.14
CA THR A 298 -14.34 -5.15 -29.98
C THR A 298 -15.67 -4.87 -29.30
N ASN A 299 -15.99 -5.57 -28.21
CA ASN A 299 -17.29 -5.51 -27.53
C ASN A 299 -17.32 -4.59 -26.30
N ILE A 300 -16.24 -3.86 -25.99
CA ILE A 300 -16.26 -2.86 -24.92
C ILE A 300 -16.92 -1.56 -25.40
N SER A 301 -17.47 -0.77 -24.48
CA SER A 301 -18.02 0.52 -24.84
C SER A 301 -16.94 1.51 -25.32
N GLN A 302 -17.34 2.49 -26.13
CA GLN A 302 -16.42 3.53 -26.58
C GLN A 302 -15.85 4.34 -25.41
N SER A 303 -16.63 4.56 -24.34
CA SER A 303 -16.14 5.27 -23.17
C SER A 303 -15.12 4.44 -22.38
N ALA A 304 -15.31 3.11 -22.28
CA ALA A 304 -14.31 2.21 -21.69
C ALA A 304 -13.01 2.18 -22.50
N ARG A 305 -13.11 2.15 -23.84
CA ARG A 305 -11.95 2.27 -24.73
C ARG A 305 -11.18 3.56 -24.47
N THR A 306 -11.86 4.70 -24.52
CA THR A 306 -11.23 6.01 -24.36
C THR A 306 -10.53 6.15 -23.00
N ILE A 307 -11.14 5.70 -21.90
CA ILE A 307 -10.50 5.82 -20.59
C ILE A 307 -9.30 4.87 -20.44
N LEU A 308 -9.37 3.64 -20.95
CA LEU A 308 -8.26 2.69 -20.91
C LEU A 308 -7.09 3.19 -21.77
N GLU A 309 -7.36 3.69 -22.98
CA GLU A 309 -6.36 4.28 -23.86
C GLU A 309 -5.73 5.54 -23.24
N GLY A 310 -6.49 6.34 -22.49
CA GLY A 310 -5.99 7.55 -21.80
C GLY A 310 -5.11 7.23 -20.57
N LEU A 311 -5.54 6.32 -19.70
CA LEU A 311 -4.81 5.95 -18.49
C LEU A 311 -3.55 5.12 -18.82
N LEU A 312 -3.60 4.27 -19.84
CA LEU A 312 -2.49 3.41 -20.25
C LEU A 312 -1.63 4.02 -21.37
N GLN A 313 -1.56 5.36 -21.42
CA GLN A 313 -0.56 6.06 -22.24
C GLN A 313 0.84 5.81 -21.68
N LYS A 314 1.74 5.33 -22.55
CA LYS A 314 3.13 5.04 -22.18
C LYS A 314 3.98 6.30 -21.99
N ASP A 315 3.60 7.37 -22.66
CA ASP A 315 4.16 8.71 -22.44
C ASP A 315 3.38 9.36 -21.29
N LYS A 316 4.05 9.53 -20.14
CA LYS A 316 3.42 10.07 -18.93
C LYS A 316 2.84 11.48 -19.14
N THR A 317 3.38 12.27 -20.07
CA THR A 317 2.91 13.64 -20.34
C THR A 317 1.59 13.71 -21.10
N LYS A 318 1.22 12.60 -21.77
CA LYS A 318 -0.04 12.45 -22.50
C LYS A 318 -1.06 11.62 -21.73
N ARG A 319 -0.67 11.14 -20.55
CA ARG A 319 -1.50 10.25 -19.73
C ARG A 319 -2.62 11.04 -19.11
N LEU A 320 -3.81 10.48 -19.17
CA LEU A 320 -4.96 11.04 -18.50
C LEU A 320 -4.69 11.18 -17.00
N GLY A 321 -4.92 12.36 -16.42
CA GLY A 321 -4.64 12.69 -15.02
C GLY A 321 -3.21 13.17 -14.75
N SER A 322 -2.33 13.26 -15.76
CA SER A 322 -0.95 13.76 -15.57
C SER A 322 -0.87 15.28 -15.46
N GLY A 323 -1.92 16.00 -15.89
CA GLY A 323 -1.97 17.46 -15.84
C GLY A 323 -2.29 18.02 -14.45
N GLU A 324 -2.31 19.35 -14.34
CA GLU A 324 -2.65 20.06 -13.09
C GLU A 324 -4.05 19.70 -12.58
N ALA A 325 -4.98 19.38 -13.48
CA ALA A 325 -6.35 18.98 -13.13
C ALA A 325 -6.40 17.60 -12.44
N ASP A 326 -5.42 16.73 -12.65
CA ASP A 326 -5.26 15.45 -11.95
C ASP A 326 -6.60 14.66 -11.86
N PHE A 327 -7.12 14.44 -10.65
CA PHE A 327 -8.38 13.74 -10.44
C PHE A 327 -9.60 14.45 -11.08
N ASP A 328 -9.61 15.78 -11.18
CA ASP A 328 -10.70 16.50 -11.87
C ASP A 328 -10.79 16.12 -13.35
N GLU A 329 -9.66 15.85 -14.01
CA GLU A 329 -9.64 15.36 -15.38
C GLU A 329 -10.24 13.94 -15.48
N ILE A 330 -9.97 13.09 -14.49
CA ILE A 330 -10.51 11.73 -14.40
C ILE A 330 -12.04 11.78 -14.22
N LYS A 331 -12.54 12.62 -13.30
CA LYS A 331 -13.98 12.71 -12.98
C LYS A 331 -14.87 13.08 -14.17
N THR A 332 -14.34 13.87 -15.09
CA THR A 332 -15.09 14.40 -16.24
C THR A 332 -15.17 13.42 -17.41
N GLN A 333 -14.45 12.28 -17.36
CA GLN A 333 -14.49 11.30 -18.44
C GLN A 333 -15.87 10.70 -18.65
N GLN A 334 -16.23 10.50 -19.92
CA GLN A 334 -17.52 9.91 -20.31
C GLN A 334 -17.76 8.51 -19.70
N PHE A 335 -16.68 7.81 -19.35
CA PHE A 335 -16.77 6.54 -18.66
C PHE A 335 -17.47 6.65 -17.29
N PHE A 336 -17.28 7.75 -16.57
CA PHE A 336 -17.86 8.00 -15.25
C PHE A 336 -19.12 8.88 -15.26
N ARG A 337 -19.67 9.22 -16.44
CA ARG A 337 -20.81 10.15 -16.58
C ARG A 337 -22.05 9.80 -15.72
N ASN A 338 -22.23 8.54 -15.36
CA ASN A 338 -23.37 8.05 -14.59
C ASN A 338 -23.07 7.95 -13.07
N ILE A 339 -21.88 8.37 -12.63
CA ILE A 339 -21.48 8.36 -11.23
C ILE A 339 -21.70 9.76 -10.67
N ASN A 340 -22.54 9.86 -9.64
CA ASN A 340 -22.59 11.04 -8.80
C ASN A 340 -21.47 10.91 -7.74
N TRP A 341 -20.42 11.71 -7.87
CA TRP A 341 -19.23 11.64 -7.03
C TRP A 341 -19.50 11.99 -5.56
N GLU A 342 -20.42 12.90 -5.28
CA GLU A 342 -20.81 13.26 -3.90
C GLU A 342 -21.52 12.08 -3.24
N MET A 343 -22.47 11.46 -3.95
CA MET A 343 -23.18 10.26 -3.47
C MET A 343 -22.24 9.06 -3.31
N LEU A 344 -21.25 8.93 -4.19
CA LEU A 344 -20.22 7.89 -4.14
C LEU A 344 -19.43 8.02 -2.84
N VAL A 345 -18.84 9.20 -2.57
CA VAL A 345 -18.07 9.47 -1.34
C VAL A 345 -18.96 9.33 -0.10
N ALA A 346 -20.22 9.75 -0.16
CA ALA A 346 -21.17 9.54 0.94
C ALA A 346 -21.58 8.07 1.16
N LYS A 347 -21.07 7.11 0.35
CA LYS A 347 -21.46 5.69 0.33
C LYS A 347 -22.98 5.48 0.27
N THR A 348 -23.66 6.34 -0.50
CA THR A 348 -25.12 6.26 -0.72
C THR A 348 -25.51 5.55 -2.01
N ILE A 349 -24.54 5.32 -2.91
CA ILE A 349 -24.71 4.47 -4.08
C ILE A 349 -24.56 3.01 -3.64
N GLU A 350 -25.56 2.17 -3.92
CA GLU A 350 -25.51 0.75 -3.62
C GLU A 350 -24.41 0.04 -4.43
N PRO A 351 -23.49 -0.71 -3.78
CA PRO A 351 -22.48 -1.47 -4.50
C PRO A 351 -23.09 -2.52 -5.44
N PRO A 352 -22.50 -2.72 -6.64
CA PRO A 352 -23.00 -3.68 -7.62
C PRO A 352 -22.78 -5.15 -7.23
N TYR A 353 -22.07 -5.40 -6.13
CA TYR A 353 -21.78 -6.73 -5.61
C TYR A 353 -21.74 -6.71 -4.10
N ASN A 354 -22.44 -7.65 -3.48
CA ASN A 354 -22.39 -7.89 -2.05
C ASN A 354 -21.51 -9.12 -1.76
N PRO A 355 -20.46 -9.01 -0.94
CA PRO A 355 -19.61 -10.15 -0.57
C PRO A 355 -20.31 -11.20 0.30
N ASN A 356 -21.58 -10.98 0.67
CA ASN A 356 -22.46 -11.89 1.40
C ASN A 356 -21.93 -12.23 2.80
N VAL A 357 -21.24 -11.31 3.46
CA VAL A 357 -20.62 -11.53 4.77
C VAL A 357 -21.72 -11.72 5.83
N SER A 358 -21.66 -12.81 6.61
CA SER A 358 -22.71 -13.14 7.60
C SER A 358 -22.58 -12.38 8.94
N GLY A 359 -21.51 -11.61 9.13
CA GLY A 359 -21.25 -10.80 10.31
C GLY A 359 -19.78 -10.43 10.47
N GLN A 360 -19.44 -9.71 11.54
CA GLN A 360 -18.06 -9.23 11.80
C GLN A 360 -17.05 -10.35 12.10
N LEU A 361 -17.51 -11.57 12.38
CA LEU A 361 -16.65 -12.74 12.61
C LEU A 361 -16.63 -13.71 11.41
N ASP A 362 -17.28 -13.37 10.31
CA ASP A 362 -17.22 -14.18 9.09
C ASP A 362 -15.82 -14.06 8.47
N LEU A 363 -15.13 -15.20 8.36
CA LEU A 363 -13.77 -15.30 7.87
C LEU A 363 -13.65 -16.02 6.52
N LYS A 364 -14.76 -16.27 5.83
CA LYS A 364 -14.75 -17.08 4.60
C LYS A 364 -13.94 -16.48 3.44
N HIS A 365 -13.67 -15.18 3.50
CA HIS A 365 -12.90 -14.46 2.48
C HIS A 365 -11.43 -14.26 2.88
N PHE A 366 -10.99 -14.82 4.01
CA PHE A 366 -9.57 -14.88 4.39
C PHE A 366 -8.97 -16.23 4.03
N ASP A 367 -7.66 -16.25 3.77
CA ASP A 367 -6.96 -17.50 3.47
C ASP A 367 -7.09 -18.50 4.64
N PRO A 368 -7.62 -19.72 4.38
CA PRO A 368 -7.75 -20.75 5.41
C PRO A 368 -6.43 -21.14 6.09
N GLU A 369 -5.28 -20.96 5.44
CA GLU A 369 -3.96 -21.18 6.05
C GLU A 369 -3.74 -20.23 7.23
N PHE A 370 -4.10 -18.94 7.09
CA PHE A 370 -3.98 -17.96 8.16
C PHE A 370 -4.99 -18.20 9.28
N VAL A 371 -6.26 -18.45 8.93
CA VAL A 371 -7.34 -18.61 9.92
C VAL A 371 -7.17 -19.84 10.83
N ARG A 372 -6.47 -20.88 10.33
CA ARG A 372 -6.11 -22.08 11.09
C ARG A 372 -4.89 -21.87 11.99
N GLU A 373 -4.09 -20.84 11.74
CA GLU A 373 -2.93 -20.55 12.55
C GLU A 373 -3.35 -20.11 13.98
N PRO A 374 -2.77 -20.70 15.03
CA PRO A 374 -3.07 -20.27 16.39
C PRO A 374 -2.51 -18.88 16.67
N VAL A 375 -3.27 -18.07 17.40
CA VAL A 375 -2.81 -16.75 17.87
C VAL A 375 -1.68 -16.96 18.89
N PRO A 376 -0.45 -16.48 18.65
CA PRO A 376 0.65 -16.68 19.58
C PRO A 376 0.39 -15.95 20.91
N GLY A 377 0.54 -16.65 22.05
CA GLY A 377 0.30 -16.06 23.38
C GLY A 377 1.20 -14.85 23.73
N SER A 378 2.25 -14.59 22.95
CA SER A 378 3.14 -13.42 23.09
C SER A 378 2.58 -12.13 22.47
N VAL A 379 1.50 -12.19 21.67
CA VAL A 379 0.98 -11.01 20.95
C VAL A 379 0.25 -10.04 21.87
N GLY A 380 -0.47 -10.56 22.88
CA GLY A 380 -1.23 -9.75 23.85
C GLY A 380 -0.50 -9.49 25.17
N LYS A 381 0.77 -9.90 25.28
CA LYS A 381 1.58 -9.74 26.50
C LYS A 381 2.65 -8.69 26.26
N SER A 382 2.65 -7.62 27.05
CA SER A 382 3.85 -6.83 27.29
C SER A 382 4.74 -7.69 28.18
N ALA A 383 5.85 -8.21 27.65
CA ALA A 383 6.92 -8.64 28.53
C ALA A 383 7.41 -7.37 29.23
N ASP A 384 7.21 -7.33 30.54
CA ASP A 384 7.49 -6.22 31.45
C ASP A 384 6.41 -5.13 31.52
N SER A 385 5.96 -4.91 32.75
CA SER A 385 5.03 -3.88 33.23
C SER A 385 5.61 -2.46 33.21
N ASN A 386 6.80 -2.27 32.65
CA ASN A 386 7.42 -0.97 32.48
C ASN A 386 6.97 -0.37 31.15
N PHE A 387 5.82 0.31 31.22
CA PHE A 387 5.36 1.20 30.17
C PHE A 387 6.35 2.36 30.07
N VAL A 388 7.26 2.31 29.09
CA VAL A 388 8.13 3.45 28.78
C VAL A 388 7.26 4.42 27.97
N SER A 389 6.63 5.37 28.68
CA SER A 389 6.33 6.68 28.09
C SER A 389 7.63 7.17 27.45
N ALA A 390 7.57 7.80 26.29
CA ALA A 390 8.72 8.40 25.64
C ALA A 390 9.36 9.48 26.54
N SER A 391 10.12 9.05 27.53
CA SER A 391 10.92 9.84 28.44
C SER A 391 12.26 9.13 28.59
N VAL A 392 13.18 9.60 27.73
CA VAL A 392 14.63 9.74 27.90
C VAL A 392 15.54 8.51 27.96
N ASP A 393 15.09 7.27 28.20
CA ASP A 393 16.02 6.12 28.35
C ASP A 393 15.70 4.87 27.47
N ASP A 394 15.18 5.05 26.26
CA ASP A 394 15.28 4.00 25.22
C ASP A 394 16.46 4.37 24.31
N PRO A 395 17.53 3.56 24.16
CA PRO A 395 18.63 3.85 23.22
C PRO A 395 18.19 3.82 21.74
N ASP A 396 16.90 3.66 21.47
CA ASP A 396 16.28 3.45 20.16
C ASP A 396 15.57 4.70 19.61
N ASP A 397 16.36 5.63 19.10
CA ASP A 397 15.89 6.86 18.42
C ASP A 397 15.10 6.58 17.12
N ALA A 398 15.23 5.38 16.55
CA ALA A 398 14.68 5.03 15.22
C ALA A 398 13.15 4.93 15.13
N PHE A 399 12.43 4.82 16.25
CA PHE A 399 10.95 4.69 16.28
C PHE A 399 10.29 5.72 17.22
N VAL A 400 11.00 6.81 17.52
CA VAL A 400 10.44 7.94 18.27
C VAL A 400 9.28 8.55 17.49
N GLY A 401 8.19 8.89 18.18
CA GLY A 401 6.98 9.43 17.55
C GLY A 401 6.06 8.41 16.89
N PHE A 402 6.34 7.09 16.98
CA PHE A 402 5.45 6.07 16.41
C PHE A 402 4.06 6.08 17.06
N THR A 403 3.98 6.30 18.38
CA THR A 403 2.71 6.23 19.12
C THR A 403 1.73 7.30 18.66
N TYR A 404 0.47 6.92 18.39
CA TYR A 404 -0.63 7.79 17.96
C TYR A 404 -1.95 7.29 18.56
N VAL A 405 -2.76 8.21 19.07
CA VAL A 405 -4.14 7.98 19.48
C VAL A 405 -4.97 9.19 18.99
N PRO A 406 -6.02 9.00 18.18
CA PRO A 406 -6.93 10.06 17.77
C PRO A 406 -7.59 10.74 18.97
N PRO A 407 -7.91 12.04 18.91
CA PRO A 407 -8.78 12.68 19.90
C PRO A 407 -10.13 11.96 19.95
N SER A 408 -10.65 11.67 21.14
CA SER A 408 -11.99 11.10 21.30
C SER A 408 -13.05 12.07 20.77
N GLU A 409 -14.05 11.58 20.02
CA GLU A 409 -15.18 12.38 19.50
C GLU A 409 -16.05 13.02 20.61
N GLU A 410 -15.77 12.78 21.89
CA GLU A 410 -16.51 13.30 23.04
C GLU A 410 -16.22 14.77 23.41
N THR A 411 -15.30 15.47 22.74
CA THR A 411 -14.94 16.87 23.09
C THR A 411 -15.46 17.94 22.12
N LEU A 412 -16.36 17.61 21.18
CA LEU A 412 -16.97 18.60 20.26
C LEU A 412 -18.33 19.13 20.71
N HIS A 413 -18.75 18.83 21.94
CA HIS A 413 -19.94 19.40 22.56
C HIS A 413 -19.60 19.97 23.94
N ASP A 414 -18.96 21.13 23.98
CA ASP A 414 -19.07 22.10 25.08
C ASP A 414 -19.01 23.53 24.53
#